data_AF-A0A2V9A1T1-F1
#
_entry.id   AF-A0A2V9A1T1-F1
#
_cell.length_a   1.000
_cell.length_b   1.000
_cell.length_c   1.000
_cell.angle_alpha   90.00
_cell.angle_beta   90.00
_cell.angle_gamma   90.00
#
_symmetry.space_group_name_H-M   'P 1'
#
loop_
_entity.id
_entity.type
_entity.pdbx_description
1 polymer ?
#
loop_
_entity_poly.entity_id
_entity_poly.type
_entity_poly.pdbx_seq_one_letter_code
_entity_poly.pdbx_strand_id
1 'polypeptide(L)' 'MSHDFKAIVGGNNKARFSHYRDGNFFYVVTVEGQAYSFPIPVEDAKGTTLFAEFKAITLMRWIRKALEDKTFQPAK' A
#
# COMPACT_ATOMS: atom_id res chain seq x y z
N MET A 1 -8.57 -2.45 14.12
CA MET A 1 -7.25 -2.95 14.55
C MET A 1 -6.19 -1.98 14.08
N SER A 2 -5.44 -1.36 14.99
CA SER A 2 -4.33 -0.49 14.64
C SER A 2 -3.10 -1.37 14.49
N HIS A 3 -2.68 -1.66 13.26
CA HIS A 3 -1.35 -2.21 13.04
C HIS A 3 -0.33 -1.11 13.30
N ASP A 4 0.76 -1.45 14.00
CA ASP A 4 1.87 -0.51 14.12
C ASP A 4 2.38 -0.20 12.70
N PHE A 5 2.43 1.07 12.35
CA PHE A 5 2.92 1.53 11.05
C PHE A 5 4.30 0.93 10.74
N LYS A 6 5.17 0.83 11.76
CA LYS A 6 6.49 0.22 11.62
C LYS A 6 6.41 -1.26 11.24
N ALA A 7 5.43 -2.01 11.73
CA ALA A 7 5.24 -3.42 11.35
C ALA A 7 4.83 -3.57 9.88
N ILE A 8 4.05 -2.62 9.34
CA ILE A 8 3.62 -2.63 7.94
C ILE A 8 4.80 -2.33 7.01
N VAL A 9 5.51 -1.22 7.27
CA VAL A 9 6.55 -0.71 6.34
C VAL A 9 7.94 -1.28 6.61
N GLY A 10 8.16 -1.83 7.81
CA GLY A 10 9.44 -2.31 8.28
C GLY A 10 9.84 -3.66 7.70
N GLY A 11 11.05 -4.09 8.10
CA GLY A 11 11.64 -5.32 7.63
C GLY A 11 11.85 -5.32 6.11
N ASN A 12 11.54 -6.45 5.48
CA ASN A 12 11.64 -6.63 4.03
C ASN A 12 10.26 -6.89 3.41
N ASN A 13 9.20 -6.39 4.06
CA ASN A 13 7.83 -6.48 3.56
C ASN A 13 7.76 -5.88 2.17
N LYS A 14 6.99 -6.54 1.30
CA LYS A 14 6.83 -6.13 -0.08
C LYS A 14 5.38 -5.79 -0.38
N ALA A 15 5.20 -4.72 -1.14
CA ALA A 15 3.92 -4.32 -1.67
C ALA A 15 3.88 -4.67 -3.16
N ARG A 16 2.87 -5.42 -3.58
CA ARG A 16 2.70 -5.85 -4.97
C ARG A 16 1.51 -5.16 -5.59
N PHE A 17 1.68 -4.71 -6.83
CA PHE A 17 0.58 -4.20 -7.62
C PHE A 17 -0.46 -5.30 -7.83
N SER A 18 -1.73 -4.98 -7.60
CA SER A 18 -2.85 -5.89 -7.80
C SER A 18 -3.64 -5.50 -9.05
N HIS A 19 -4.18 -4.29 -9.08
CA HIS A 19 -5.01 -3.80 -10.18
C HIS A 19 -5.14 -2.28 -10.16
N TYR A 20 -5.61 -1.72 -11.27
CA TYR A 20 -6.06 -0.35 -11.36
C TYR A 20 -7.59 -0.31 -11.45
N ARG A 21 -8.22 0.59 -10.70
CA ARG A 21 -9.67 0.78 -10.73
C ARG A 21 -10.03 2.19 -10.25
N ASP A 22 -10.99 2.81 -10.93
CA ASP A 22 -11.61 4.08 -10.52
C ASP A 22 -10.58 5.15 -10.11
N GLY A 23 -9.53 5.34 -10.92
CA GLY A 23 -8.49 6.34 -10.68
C GLY A 23 -7.40 5.96 -9.68
N ASN A 24 -7.38 4.71 -9.19
CA ASN A 24 -6.47 4.26 -8.15
C ASN A 24 -5.67 3.02 -8.57
N PHE A 25 -4.37 3.02 -8.25
CA PHE A 25 -3.54 1.82 -8.26
C PHE A 25 -3.63 1.14 -6.89
N PHE A 26 -4.05 -0.11 -6.86
CA PHE A 26 -4.13 -0.87 -5.63
C PHE A 26 -2.89 -1.74 -5.48
N TYR A 27 -2.19 -1.55 -4.36
CA TYR A 27 -1.11 -2.43 -3.92
C TYR A 27 -1.59 -3.30 -2.78
N VAL A 28 -0.97 -4.46 -2.62
CA VAL A 28 -1.19 -5.39 -1.53
C VAL A 28 0.11 -5.64 -0.80
N VAL A 29 0.10 -5.46 0.52
CA VAL A 29 1.20 -5.81 1.42
C VAL A 29 0.76 -6.92 2.37
N THR A 30 1.62 -7.91 2.57
CA THR A 30 1.40 -8.95 3.57
C THR A 30 2.12 -8.57 4.86
N VAL A 31 1.37 -8.48 5.95
CA VAL A 31 1.87 -8.15 7.28
C VAL A 31 1.40 -9.26 8.22
N GLU A 32 2.34 -9.93 8.88
CA GLU A 32 2.05 -11.00 9.85
C GLU A 32 1.11 -12.09 9.30
N GLY A 33 1.29 -12.46 8.02
CA GLY A 33 0.49 -13.49 7.36
C GLY A 33 -0.87 -13.01 6.82
N GLN A 34 -1.25 -11.75 7.07
CA GLN A 34 -2.48 -11.18 6.56
C GLN A 34 -2.19 -10.18 5.41
N ALA A 35 -2.92 -10.32 4.32
CA ALA A 35 -2.82 -9.42 3.17
C ALA A 35 -3.73 -8.21 3.35
N TYR A 36 -3.19 -7.02 3.08
CA TYR A 36 -3.90 -5.75 3.12
C TYR A 36 -3.67 -4.97 1.83
N SER A 37 -4.74 -4.37 1.32
CA SER A 37 -4.71 -3.48 0.17
C SER A 37 -4.77 -2.02 0.59
N PHE A 38 -4.13 -1.16 -0.20
CA PHE A 38 -4.25 0.28 -0.10
C PHE A 38 -4.24 0.94 -1.49
N PRO A 39 -4.99 2.05 -1.67
CA PRO A 39 -5.02 2.77 -2.92
C PRO A 39 -3.88 3.79 -3.03
N ILE A 40 -3.41 4.01 -4.26
CA ILE A 40 -2.60 5.16 -4.67
C ILE A 40 -3.39 5.88 -5.76
N PRO A 41 -3.93 7.09 -5.50
CA PRO A 41 -4.60 7.89 -6.51
C PRO A 41 -3.62 8.25 -7.65
N VAL A 42 -4.07 8.13 -8.90
CA VAL A 42 -3.25 8.51 -10.08
C VAL A 42 -2.79 9.96 -10.01
N GLU A 43 -3.63 10.84 -9.47
CA GLU A 43 -3.33 12.26 -9.27
C GLU A 43 -2.19 12.49 -8.27
N ASP A 44 -2.06 11.62 -7.26
CA ASP A 44 -1.00 11.68 -6.24
C ASP A 44 0.32 11.06 -6.73
N ALA A 45 0.27 10.24 -7.79
CA ALA A 45 1.40 9.48 -8.34
C ALA A 45 2.09 10.19 -9.54
N LYS A 46 1.72 11.42 -9.86
CA LYS A 46 2.29 12.17 -11.00
C LYS A 46 3.83 12.20 -10.94
N GLY A 47 4.46 11.80 -12.04
CA GLY A 47 5.93 11.72 -12.15
C GLY A 47 6.57 10.50 -11.49
N THR A 48 5.79 9.62 -10.84
CA THR A 48 6.29 8.38 -10.25
C THR A 48 6.09 7.21 -11.21
N THR A 49 7.13 6.41 -11.42
CA THR A 49 6.99 5.10 -12.06
C THR A 49 6.50 4.08 -11.04
N LEU A 50 5.33 3.47 -11.29
CA LEU A 50 4.76 2.43 -10.45
C LEU A 50 5.11 1.04 -11.00
N PHE A 51 5.98 0.31 -10.30
CA PHE A 51 6.41 -1.03 -10.67
C PHE A 51 5.53 -2.12 -10.05
N ALA A 52 5.58 -3.33 -10.60
CA ALA A 52 4.79 -4.46 -10.11
C ALA A 52 5.06 -4.80 -8.62
N GLU A 53 6.25 -4.50 -8.09
CA GLU A 53 6.62 -4.76 -6.70
C GLU A 53 7.52 -3.64 -6.17
N PHE A 54 7.28 -3.25 -4.91
CA PHE A 54 8.14 -2.36 -4.14
C PHE A 54 8.42 -2.98 -2.76
N LYS A 55 9.50 -2.54 -2.12
CA LYS A 55 9.56 -2.65 -0.65
C LYS A 55 8.46 -1.77 -0.06
N ALA A 56 7.76 -2.25 0.96
CA ALA A 56 6.65 -1.52 1.58
C ALA A 56 7.09 -0.12 2.06
N ILE A 57 8.31 0.01 2.58
CA ILE A 57 8.90 1.30 2.97
C ILE A 57 8.97 2.33 1.83
N THR A 58 9.12 1.90 0.57
CA THR A 58 9.13 2.82 -0.58
C THR A 58 7.75 3.46 -0.80
N LEU A 59 6.67 2.75 -0.43
CA LEU A 59 5.30 3.23 -0.53
C LEU A 59 4.79 3.83 0.79
N MET A 60 5.68 4.10 1.77
CA MET A 60 5.32 4.50 3.13
C MET A 60 4.40 5.74 3.18
N ARG A 61 4.59 6.70 2.26
CA ARG A 61 3.77 7.91 2.16
C ARG A 61 2.29 7.55 1.92
N TRP A 62 2.04 6.67 0.97
CA TRP A 62 0.69 6.26 0.60
C TRP A 62 0.09 5.27 1.59
N ILE A 63 0.91 4.37 2.17
CA ILE A 63 0.46 3.48 3.26
C ILE A 63 0.01 4.30 4.47
N ARG A 64 0.77 5.33 4.85
CA ARG A 64 0.41 6.24 5.95
C ARG A 64 -0.91 6.94 5.67
N LYS A 65 -1.04 7.56 4.49
CA LYS A 65 -2.28 8.24 4.07
C LYS A 65 -3.47 7.28 4.08
N ALA A 66 -3.30 6.05 3.60
CA ALA A 66 -4.37 5.05 3.60
C ALA A 66 -4.80 4.60 5.02
N LEU A 67 -3.89 4.59 5.98
CA LEU A 67 -4.24 4.34 7.39
C LEU A 67 -5.03 5.50 7.99
N GLU A 68 -4.62 6.74 7.72
CA GLU A 68 -5.31 7.97 8.15
C GLU A 68 -6.73 8.05 7.54
N ASP A 69 -6.84 7.76 6.25
CA ASP A 69 -8.10 7.80 5.48
C ASP A 69 -8.96 6.53 5.67
N LYS A 70 -8.49 5.54 6.44
CA LYS A 70 -9.17 4.23 6.65
C LYS A 70 -9.42 3.43 5.36
N THR A 71 -8.56 3.60 4.37
CA THR A 71 -8.57 2.88 3.09
C THR A 71 -7.55 1.73 3.01
N PHE A 72 -6.72 1.56 4.05
CA PHE A 72 -5.90 0.36 4.25
C PHE A 72 -6.75 -0.79 4.84
N GLN A 73 -7.11 -1.78 4.01
CA GLN A 73 -8.13 -2.79 4.34
C GLN A 73 -7.66 -4.19 3.93
N PRO A 74 -8.22 -5.28 4.50
CA PRO A 74 -7.88 -6.63 4.07
C PRO A 74 -8.03 -6.78 2.55
N ALA A 75 -7.03 -7.39 1.90
CA ALA A 75 -7.10 -7.68 0.48
C ALA A 75 -8.21 -8.74 0.22
N LYS A 76 -8.99 -8.53 -0.84
CA LYS A 76 -10.01 -9.48 -1.30
C LYS A 76 -9.40 -10.56 -2.17
#